data_AF-A0AAU4APS3-F1
#
_entry.id   AF-A0AAU4APS3-F1
#
_cell.length_a   1.000
_cell.length_b   1.000
_cell.length_c   1.000
_cell.angle_alpha   90.00
_cell.angle_beta   90.00
_cell.angle_gamma   90.00
#
_symmetry.space_group_name_H-M   'P 1'
#
loop_
_entity.id
_entity.type
_entity.pdbx_description
1 polymer ?
#
loop_
_entity_poly.entity_id
_entity_poly.type
_entity_poly.pdbx_seq_one_letter_code
_entity_poly.pdbx_strand_id
1 'polypeptide(L)'
;MPTSSPRPAAADPKRSRRRGTLLVAATVTLLAAAAAGCGDENASGSSAPATGAPSSPSSSAAAPGTPGDTAGDTATATAPAGTQPPARPTAAAPPADTSKDAKPQAATARCTVTGLKMTLGRGDPGAGNIYFPLDFTNTTSHTCTLDGFPGVSLLRGDGSVIGRPAARRGVRPAAVRIAPGQTVEADLHTLNQGVKGDSCWRKPTLIMVYPPGSTDSMTLATSNPVVCGDTFDVGPVH
;
A
#
# COMPACT_ATOMS: atom_id res chain seq x y z
N MET A 1 59.29 41.97 10.72
CA MET A 1 58.11 42.77 11.14
C MET A 1 56.88 41.87 11.08
N PRO A 2 56.06 41.81 12.15
CA PRO A 2 55.03 40.79 12.35
C PRO A 2 53.63 41.29 11.97
N THR A 3 52.74 40.41 11.47
CA THR A 3 51.27 40.50 11.62
C THR A 3 50.64 39.20 11.12
N SER A 4 50.33 38.24 12.01
CA SER A 4 49.10 38.11 12.82
C SER A 4 47.89 37.65 12.02
N SER A 5 47.53 36.37 12.18
CA SER A 5 46.27 35.76 11.74
C SER A 5 45.10 36.19 12.62
N PRO A 6 43.89 36.32 12.06
CA PRO A 6 42.66 36.21 12.83
C PRO A 6 41.91 34.89 12.57
N ARG A 7 41.47 34.29 13.68
CA ARG A 7 40.60 33.13 13.81
C ARG A 7 39.15 33.63 13.95
N PRO A 8 38.17 33.19 13.15
CA PRO A 8 36.78 33.50 13.44
C PRO A 8 36.19 32.51 14.46
N ALA A 9 35.51 33.10 15.44
CA ALA A 9 34.87 32.47 16.58
C ALA A 9 33.49 31.89 16.21
N ALA A 10 33.12 30.82 16.92
CA ALA A 10 31.81 30.21 16.91
C ALA A 10 30.75 31.18 17.45
N ALA A 11 29.57 31.18 16.82
CA ALA A 11 28.39 31.89 17.30
C ALA A 11 27.36 30.89 17.85
N ASP A 12 27.09 31.03 19.14
CA ASP A 12 26.05 30.35 19.92
C ASP A 12 24.63 30.65 19.42
N PRO A 13 23.73 29.64 19.28
CA PRO A 13 22.33 29.88 19.02
C PRO A 13 21.58 30.34 20.30
N LYS A 14 21.11 31.59 20.28
CA LYS A 14 20.19 32.18 21.27
C LYS A 14 18.90 31.36 21.38
N ARG A 15 18.78 30.62 22.47
CA ARG A 15 17.57 29.95 22.96
C ARG A 15 16.51 30.99 23.39
N SER A 16 15.55 31.31 22.53
CA SER A 16 14.41 32.16 22.93
C SER A 16 13.39 31.36 23.74
N ARG A 17 13.52 31.38 25.06
CA ARG A 17 12.45 30.98 25.98
C ARG A 17 11.36 32.05 25.98
N ARG A 18 10.21 31.79 25.35
CA ARG A 18 8.99 32.57 25.63
C ARG A 18 8.34 32.00 26.90
N ARG A 19 8.58 32.69 28.01
CA ARG A 19 7.75 32.65 29.21
C ARG A 19 6.63 33.67 29.01
N GLY A 20 5.38 33.25 29.20
CA GLY A 20 4.20 34.10 29.05
C GLY A 20 3.03 33.56 29.85
N THR A 21 3.14 33.76 31.17
CA THR A 21 2.10 34.11 32.15
C THR A 21 0.83 33.27 32.28
N LEU A 22 0.68 32.66 33.47
CA LEU A 22 -0.55 32.17 34.07
C LEU A 22 -1.63 33.27 34.17
N LEU A 23 -2.88 32.90 33.87
CA LEU A 23 -4.06 33.55 34.45
C LEU A 23 -5.05 32.47 34.89
N VAL A 24 -5.42 32.58 36.16
CA VAL A 24 -6.29 31.72 36.96
C VAL A 24 -7.74 32.01 36.60
N ALA A 25 -8.54 30.98 36.35
CA ALA A 25 -9.99 31.06 36.48
C ALA A 25 -10.48 29.77 37.14
N ALA A 26 -10.92 29.91 38.39
CA ALA A 26 -11.53 28.88 39.20
C ALA A 26 -13.00 28.71 38.79
N THR A 27 -13.43 27.48 38.53
CA THR A 27 -14.84 27.09 38.64
C THR A 27 -14.90 25.77 39.40
N VAL A 28 -15.37 25.89 40.65
CA VAL A 28 -15.73 24.82 41.55
C VAL A 28 -17.09 24.27 41.09
N THR A 29 -17.14 22.98 40.76
CA THR A 29 -18.40 22.22 40.76
C THR A 29 -18.19 20.96 41.60
N LEU A 30 -18.56 21.07 42.87
CA LEU A 30 -18.91 19.90 43.69
C LEU A 30 -20.22 19.32 43.16
N LEU A 31 -20.22 18.01 42.86
CA LEU A 31 -21.40 17.18 43.10
C LEU A 31 -20.90 15.79 43.49
N ALA A 32 -21.02 15.47 44.77
CA ALA A 32 -20.79 14.15 45.34
C ALA A 32 -22.12 13.45 45.51
N ALA A 33 -22.22 12.20 45.04
CA ALA A 33 -23.10 11.19 45.62
C ALA A 33 -22.56 9.80 45.24
N ALA A 34 -22.22 9.05 46.29
CA ALA A 34 -21.70 7.69 46.25
C ALA A 34 -22.83 6.66 46.06
N ALA A 35 -22.51 5.53 45.45
CA ALA A 35 -23.12 4.25 45.80
C ALA A 35 -22.13 3.13 45.57
N ALA A 36 -21.96 2.34 46.63
CA ALA A 36 -21.10 1.19 46.74
C ALA A 36 -21.51 0.06 45.78
N GLY A 37 -20.52 -0.72 45.35
CA GLY A 37 -20.70 -1.97 44.63
C GLY A 37 -19.43 -2.82 44.75
N CYS A 38 -19.15 -3.33 45.94
CA CYS A 38 -18.34 -4.54 46.08
C CYS A 38 -19.25 -5.72 45.71
N GLY A 39 -18.87 -6.46 44.67
CA GLY A 39 -19.50 -7.74 44.33
C GLY A 39 -18.49 -8.86 44.58
N ASP A 40 -18.87 -9.74 45.49
CA ASP A 40 -18.17 -10.90 46.03
C ASP A 40 -17.44 -11.81 45.03
N GLU A 41 -16.23 -12.19 45.45
CA GLU A 41 -15.56 -13.44 45.09
C GLU A 41 -16.24 -14.61 45.82
N ASN A 42 -17.05 -15.42 45.11
CA ASN A 42 -17.36 -16.78 45.57
C ASN A 42 -17.84 -17.70 44.42
N ALA A 43 -17.01 -18.67 44.04
CA ALA A 43 -17.44 -20.04 43.74
C ALA A 43 -16.22 -20.94 43.51
N SER A 44 -15.92 -21.75 44.51
CA SER A 44 -15.18 -23.02 44.38
C SER A 44 -15.83 -23.95 43.35
N GLY A 45 -15.02 -24.70 42.62
CA GLY A 45 -15.51 -25.85 41.84
C GLY A 45 -14.50 -26.41 40.86
N SER A 46 -13.61 -27.29 41.33
CA SER A 46 -12.88 -28.22 40.47
C SER A 46 -13.83 -29.06 39.63
N SER A 47 -13.61 -29.14 38.32
CA SER A 47 -13.99 -30.27 37.49
C SER A 47 -13.05 -30.37 36.29
N ALA A 48 -12.62 -31.61 36.05
CA ALA A 48 -11.53 -32.05 35.18
C ALA A 48 -11.86 -31.90 33.66
N PRO A 49 -10.93 -32.24 32.75
CA PRO A 49 -10.97 -31.84 31.35
C PRO A 49 -11.89 -32.73 30.52
N ALA A 50 -12.63 -32.13 29.58
CA ALA A 50 -13.26 -32.85 28.48
C ALA A 50 -12.41 -32.67 27.22
N THR A 51 -11.69 -33.74 26.87
CA THR A 51 -11.09 -33.98 25.56
C THR A 51 -12.17 -33.97 24.47
N GLY A 52 -12.26 -32.88 23.72
CA GLY A 52 -12.99 -32.79 22.46
C GLY A 52 -12.03 -32.99 21.29
N ALA A 53 -12.15 -34.14 20.61
CA ALA A 53 -11.39 -34.48 19.42
C ALA A 53 -11.72 -33.56 18.23
N PRO A 54 -10.75 -33.13 17.40
CA PRO A 54 -11.03 -32.53 16.12
C PRO A 54 -11.36 -33.61 15.07
N SER A 55 -12.58 -33.58 14.57
CA SER A 55 -13.02 -34.35 13.39
C SER A 55 -12.20 -33.94 12.16
N SER A 56 -11.47 -34.90 11.61
CA SER A 56 -10.74 -34.75 10.34
C SER A 56 -11.70 -34.96 9.15
N PRO A 57 -11.78 -34.04 8.17
CA PRO A 57 -12.29 -34.40 6.85
C PRO A 57 -11.18 -35.03 6.01
N SER A 58 -11.30 -36.34 5.81
CA SER A 58 -10.55 -37.10 4.81
C SER A 58 -10.97 -36.63 3.42
N SER A 59 -10.04 -36.17 2.59
CA SER A 59 -10.26 -35.93 1.17
C SER A 59 -9.26 -36.72 0.34
N SER A 60 -9.86 -37.55 -0.50
CA SER A 60 -9.30 -38.61 -1.34
C SER A 60 -8.09 -38.22 -2.17
N ALA A 61 -7.13 -39.15 -2.21
CA ALA A 61 -6.06 -39.22 -3.18
C ALA A 61 -6.61 -39.49 -4.59
N ALA A 62 -6.18 -38.69 -5.57
CA ALA A 62 -6.30 -39.00 -6.98
C ALA A 62 -4.88 -39.10 -7.57
N ALA A 63 -4.62 -40.23 -8.24
CA ALA A 63 -3.33 -40.62 -8.79
C ALA A 63 -2.91 -39.80 -10.02
N PRO A 64 -1.60 -39.66 -10.31
CA PRO A 64 -1.10 -39.37 -11.65
C PRO A 64 -0.71 -40.67 -12.37
N GLY A 65 -1.35 -40.95 -13.49
CA GLY A 65 -0.95 -41.97 -14.46
C GLY A 65 0.15 -41.46 -15.39
N THR A 66 1.12 -42.33 -15.62
CA THR A 66 2.35 -42.21 -16.41
C THR A 66 2.11 -41.90 -17.91
N PRO A 67 3.09 -41.31 -18.64
CA PRO A 67 2.98 -41.03 -20.07
C PRO A 67 3.34 -42.26 -20.92
N GLY A 68 2.73 -42.37 -22.11
CA GLY A 68 3.06 -43.39 -23.12
C GLY A 68 3.02 -42.80 -24.54
N ASP A 69 4.15 -42.94 -25.23
CA ASP A 69 4.44 -42.59 -26.62
C ASP A 69 3.46 -43.14 -27.66
N THR A 70 3.31 -42.43 -28.79
CA THR A 70 3.26 -43.05 -30.13
C THR A 70 3.69 -42.02 -31.19
N ALA A 71 4.64 -42.44 -32.03
CA ALA A 71 5.20 -41.74 -33.17
C ALA A 71 4.47 -42.07 -34.50
N GLY A 72 4.72 -41.26 -35.52
CA GLY A 72 4.42 -41.51 -36.95
C GLY A 72 3.29 -40.62 -37.49
N ASP A 73 3.32 -40.07 -38.70
CA ASP A 73 4.28 -40.09 -39.80
C ASP A 73 3.92 -38.92 -40.76
N THR A 74 4.95 -38.39 -41.43
CA THR A 74 5.04 -37.72 -42.75
C THR A 74 3.79 -37.25 -43.53
N ALA A 75 3.78 -36.00 -44.02
CA ALA A 75 3.66 -35.66 -45.46
C ALA A 75 3.48 -34.14 -45.77
N THR A 76 4.57 -33.53 -46.25
CA THR A 76 4.75 -32.76 -47.50
C THR A 76 3.57 -32.05 -48.21
N ALA A 77 3.75 -30.73 -48.32
CA ALA A 77 3.54 -29.83 -49.47
C ALA A 77 2.13 -29.48 -50.01
N THR A 78 1.90 -28.17 -50.18
CA THR A 78 1.93 -27.47 -51.50
C THR A 78 0.97 -26.28 -51.48
N ALA A 79 1.50 -25.06 -51.60
CA ALA A 79 0.73 -23.89 -52.05
C ALA A 79 0.52 -23.95 -53.57
N PRO A 80 -0.57 -23.38 -54.09
CA PRO A 80 -0.31 -22.21 -54.94
C PRO A 80 -1.33 -21.07 -54.80
N ALA A 81 -0.83 -19.91 -55.19
CA ALA A 81 -1.55 -18.67 -55.40
C ALA A 81 -2.64 -18.79 -56.47
N GLY A 82 -3.79 -18.16 -56.23
CA GLY A 82 -4.85 -17.92 -57.20
C GLY A 82 -5.08 -16.42 -57.36
N THR A 83 -4.68 -15.89 -58.51
CA THR A 83 -4.89 -14.52 -58.96
C THR A 83 -6.19 -14.43 -59.75
N GLN A 84 -7.17 -13.60 -59.34
CA GLN A 84 -8.11 -12.95 -60.28
C GLN A 84 -8.94 -11.80 -59.64
N PRO A 85 -8.96 -10.58 -60.21
CA PRO A 85 -9.94 -9.53 -59.91
C PRO A 85 -11.14 -9.62 -60.87
N PRO A 86 -12.37 -9.21 -60.47
CA PRO A 86 -12.85 -7.88 -60.91
C PRO A 86 -13.94 -7.22 -60.02
N ALA A 87 -14.33 -6.01 -60.46
CA ALA A 87 -15.58 -5.29 -60.21
C ALA A 87 -15.69 -4.39 -58.96
N ARG A 88 -15.53 -3.10 -59.25
CA ARG A 88 -15.95 -1.93 -58.46
C ARG A 88 -17.48 -1.86 -58.36
N PRO A 89 -18.07 -1.72 -57.16
CA PRO A 89 -19.38 -1.11 -56.99
C PRO A 89 -19.26 0.38 -56.68
N THR A 90 -20.17 1.11 -57.30
CA THR A 90 -20.46 2.53 -57.20
C THR A 90 -20.79 2.96 -55.77
N ALA A 91 -20.50 4.22 -55.45
CA ALA A 91 -20.77 4.84 -54.16
C ALA A 91 -22.25 4.73 -53.75
N ALA A 92 -22.49 4.17 -52.56
CA ALA A 92 -23.72 4.32 -51.82
C ALA A 92 -23.39 5.10 -50.53
N ALA A 93 -24.00 6.26 -50.36
CA ALA A 93 -23.88 7.07 -49.16
C ALA A 93 -24.39 6.28 -47.94
N PRO A 94 -23.70 6.32 -46.78
CA PRO A 94 -24.29 5.79 -45.56
C PRO A 94 -25.46 6.70 -45.14
N PRO A 95 -26.59 6.13 -44.66
CA PRO A 95 -27.63 6.92 -44.04
C PRO A 95 -27.06 7.65 -42.82
N ALA A 96 -27.53 8.88 -42.60
CA ALA A 96 -27.26 9.63 -41.39
C ALA A 96 -27.93 8.91 -40.21
N ASP A 97 -27.18 8.04 -39.54
CA ASP A 97 -27.56 7.55 -38.23
C ASP A 97 -27.40 8.70 -37.23
N THR A 98 -28.52 9.33 -36.90
CA THR A 98 -28.70 10.08 -35.67
C THR A 98 -28.51 9.15 -34.48
N SER A 99 -27.27 8.79 -34.20
CA SER A 99 -26.85 8.24 -32.93
C SER A 99 -26.96 9.38 -31.92
N LYS A 100 -28.05 9.38 -31.16
CA LYS A 100 -28.19 10.19 -29.95
C LYS A 100 -26.88 10.08 -29.17
N ASP A 101 -26.27 11.23 -28.89
CA ASP A 101 -25.15 11.41 -27.96
C ASP A 101 -25.46 10.74 -26.61
N ALA A 102 -25.28 9.43 -26.53
CA ALA A 102 -24.94 8.77 -25.30
C ALA A 102 -23.48 9.14 -25.05
N LYS A 103 -23.28 10.33 -24.45
CA LYS A 103 -21.99 10.78 -23.95
C LYS A 103 -21.33 9.57 -23.28
N PRO A 104 -20.17 9.07 -23.76
CA PRO A 104 -19.43 8.07 -23.03
C PRO A 104 -19.26 8.62 -21.62
N GLN A 105 -19.77 7.92 -20.61
CA GLN A 105 -19.52 8.30 -19.23
C GLN A 105 -18.01 8.22 -19.09
N ALA A 106 -17.35 9.39 -19.16
CA ALA A 106 -15.91 9.48 -19.28
C ALA A 106 -15.32 8.69 -18.11
N ALA A 107 -14.67 7.57 -18.41
CA ALA A 107 -13.93 6.83 -17.42
C ALA A 107 -13.00 7.84 -16.76
N THR A 108 -13.14 8.03 -15.45
CA THR A 108 -12.33 9.01 -14.73
C THR A 108 -10.86 8.62 -14.95
N ALA A 109 -10.05 9.55 -15.46
CA ALA A 109 -8.66 9.29 -15.79
C ALA A 109 -7.90 8.69 -14.60
N ARG A 110 -6.94 7.80 -14.86
CA ARG A 110 -6.07 7.26 -13.81
C ARG A 110 -5.14 8.35 -13.29
N CYS A 111 -4.81 8.32 -12.01
CA CYS A 111 -3.82 9.25 -11.47
C CYS A 111 -2.43 8.90 -12.03
N THR A 112 -1.71 9.91 -12.52
CA THR A 112 -0.32 9.76 -12.97
C THR A 112 0.64 10.15 -11.86
N VAL A 113 1.88 9.65 -11.90
CA VAL A 113 2.92 10.01 -10.93
C VAL A 113 3.17 11.53 -10.92
N THR A 114 3.12 12.20 -12.06
CA THR A 114 3.29 13.65 -12.17
C THR A 114 2.17 14.45 -11.52
N GLY A 115 0.96 13.88 -11.43
CA GLY A 115 -0.20 14.49 -10.80
C GLY A 115 -0.42 14.11 -9.34
N LEU A 116 0.44 13.26 -8.79
CA LEU A 116 0.36 12.78 -7.42
C LEU A 116 1.51 13.34 -6.59
N LYS A 117 1.19 13.69 -5.34
CA LYS A 117 2.18 13.84 -4.28
C LYS A 117 2.05 12.65 -3.35
N MET A 118 3.19 12.10 -2.93
CA MET A 118 3.24 11.00 -1.99
C MET A 118 3.90 11.45 -0.69
N THR A 119 3.35 11.02 0.44
CA THR A 119 3.99 11.12 1.76
C THR A 119 3.92 9.81 2.52
N LEU A 120 4.89 9.59 3.40
CA LEU A 120 4.88 8.47 4.34
C LEU A 120 4.73 9.05 5.74
N GLY A 121 3.64 8.69 6.43
CA GLY A 121 3.41 9.15 7.79
C GLY A 121 4.18 8.35 8.82
N ARG A 122 3.88 8.63 10.10
CA ARG A 122 4.57 7.99 11.23
C ARG A 122 4.06 6.58 11.42
N GLY A 123 4.94 5.70 11.88
CA GLY A 123 4.57 4.35 12.26
C GLY A 123 3.69 4.36 13.50
N ASP A 124 2.57 3.65 13.45
CA ASP A 124 1.66 3.39 14.57
C ASP A 124 1.83 1.95 15.06
N PRO A 125 2.54 1.73 16.19
CA PRO A 125 2.77 0.41 16.74
C PRO A 125 1.58 -0.06 17.61
N GLY A 126 1.14 -1.31 17.43
CA GLY A 126 0.09 -1.90 18.25
C GLY A 126 0.03 -3.43 18.14
N ALA A 127 -0.15 -4.12 19.27
CA ALA A 127 -0.31 -5.59 19.35
C ALA A 127 0.75 -6.39 18.54
N GLY A 128 2.01 -5.98 18.60
CA GLY A 128 3.10 -6.65 17.84
C GLY A 128 3.22 -6.23 16.37
N ASN A 129 2.37 -5.32 15.90
CA ASN A 129 2.40 -4.78 14.54
C ASN A 129 2.86 -3.33 14.54
N ILE A 130 3.29 -2.84 13.37
CA ILE A 130 3.48 -1.43 13.09
C ILE A 130 2.89 -1.13 11.73
N TYR A 131 2.02 -0.12 11.65
CA TYR A 131 1.43 0.37 10.41
C TYR A 131 1.97 1.75 10.04
N PHE A 132 2.25 1.99 8.77
CA PHE A 132 2.70 3.29 8.26
C PHE A 132 1.72 3.74 7.17
N PRO A 133 1.08 4.91 7.32
CA PRO A 133 0.17 5.43 6.32
C PRO A 133 0.98 5.92 5.12
N LEU A 134 0.63 5.44 3.93
CA LEU A 134 1.18 5.90 2.66
C LEU A 134 0.14 6.75 1.93
N ASP A 135 0.33 8.06 1.98
CA ASP A 135 -0.63 9.02 1.48
C ASP A 135 -0.39 9.35 0.01
N PHE A 136 -1.47 9.41 -0.77
CA PHE A 136 -1.48 9.88 -2.14
C PHE A 136 -2.41 11.07 -2.27
N THR A 137 -1.84 12.27 -2.48
CA THR A 137 -2.60 13.50 -2.70
C THR A 137 -2.69 13.81 -4.20
N ASN A 138 -3.90 14.02 -4.71
CA ASN A 138 -4.10 14.52 -6.06
C ASN A 138 -3.77 16.02 -6.13
N THR A 139 -2.70 16.35 -6.86
CA THR A 139 -2.23 17.73 -7.03
C THR A 139 -2.73 18.40 -8.31
N THR A 140 -3.48 17.67 -9.13
CA THR A 140 -4.05 18.19 -10.38
C THR A 140 -5.36 18.93 -10.14
N SER A 141 -5.85 19.63 -11.17
CA SER A 141 -7.15 20.30 -11.19
C SER A 141 -8.32 19.38 -11.56
N HIS A 142 -8.10 18.08 -11.77
CA HIS A 142 -9.13 17.13 -12.19
C HIS A 142 -9.21 15.94 -11.25
N THR A 143 -10.39 15.35 -11.11
CA THR A 143 -10.54 14.08 -10.39
C THR A 143 -9.82 12.97 -11.15
N CYS A 144 -9.06 12.16 -10.44
CA CYS A 144 -8.41 10.96 -10.98
C CYS A 144 -8.75 9.73 -10.14
N THR A 145 -8.40 8.53 -10.62
CA THR A 145 -8.64 7.26 -9.93
C THR A 145 -7.36 6.49 -9.60
N LEU A 146 -7.33 5.90 -8.41
CA LEU A 146 -6.39 4.86 -7.99
C LEU A 146 -7.18 3.57 -7.71
N ASP A 147 -6.62 2.41 -8.06
CA ASP A 147 -7.37 1.16 -8.00
C ASP A 147 -6.43 -0.02 -7.78
N GLY A 148 -6.58 -0.66 -6.62
CA GLY A 148 -5.76 -1.78 -6.18
C GLY A 148 -4.74 -1.41 -5.12
N PHE A 149 -3.54 -1.97 -5.25
CA PHE A 149 -2.46 -1.89 -4.28
C PHE A 149 -1.27 -1.15 -4.89
N PRO A 150 -0.60 -0.27 -4.12
CA PRO A 150 0.67 0.25 -4.56
C PRO A 150 1.73 -0.87 -4.55
N GLY A 151 2.71 -0.78 -5.44
CA GLY A 151 3.93 -1.59 -5.34
C GLY A 151 4.94 -0.86 -4.49
N VAL A 152 5.54 -1.48 -3.47
CA VAL A 152 6.46 -0.80 -2.56
C VAL A 152 7.74 -1.59 -2.38
N SER A 153 8.88 -0.90 -2.44
CA SER A 153 10.21 -1.46 -2.20
C SER A 153 11.06 -0.51 -1.37
N LEU A 154 11.85 -1.06 -0.46
CA LEU A 154 12.82 -0.31 0.33
C LEU A 154 14.16 -0.31 -0.38
N LEU A 155 14.84 0.83 -0.44
CA LEU A 155 16.14 0.95 -1.10
C LEU A 155 17.21 1.54 -0.17
N ARG A 156 18.46 1.24 -0.48
CA ARG A 156 19.63 1.92 0.08
C ARG A 156 19.88 3.24 -0.65
N GLY A 157 20.79 4.06 -0.14
CA GLY A 157 21.14 5.34 -0.75
C GLY A 157 21.76 5.23 -2.16
N ASP A 158 22.27 4.06 -2.54
CA ASP A 158 22.79 3.76 -3.89
C ASP A 158 21.71 3.26 -4.86
N GLY A 159 20.44 3.21 -4.43
CA GLY A 159 19.31 2.71 -5.22
C GLY A 159 19.14 1.18 -5.22
N SER A 160 20.02 0.43 -4.55
CA SER A 160 19.86 -1.03 -4.44
C SER A 160 18.68 -1.42 -3.55
N VAL A 161 17.93 -2.45 -3.97
CA VAL A 161 16.76 -2.95 -3.24
C VAL A 161 17.21 -3.65 -1.95
N ILE A 162 16.48 -3.39 -0.87
CA ILE A 162 16.60 -4.05 0.43
C ILE A 162 15.50 -5.09 0.54
N GLY A 163 15.90 -6.34 0.73
CA GLY A 163 14.95 -7.44 0.91
C GLY A 163 14.05 -7.61 -0.30
N ARG A 164 12.79 -7.95 -0.04
CA ARG A 164 11.77 -8.16 -1.07
C ARG A 164 10.75 -7.00 -1.08
N PRO A 165 10.07 -6.75 -2.19
CA PRO A 165 8.95 -5.82 -2.24
C PRO A 165 7.84 -6.21 -1.26
N ALA A 166 7.01 -5.23 -0.86
CA ALA A 166 5.87 -5.47 0.01
C ALA A 166 4.88 -6.44 -0.67
N ALA A 167 4.45 -7.46 0.06
CA ALA A 167 3.38 -8.34 -0.42
C ALA A 167 2.03 -7.64 -0.30
N ARG A 168 1.09 -7.94 -1.18
CA ARG A 168 -0.26 -7.37 -1.14
C ARG A 168 -1.10 -8.13 -0.11
N ARG A 169 -1.74 -7.41 0.80
CA ARG A 169 -2.57 -7.99 1.87
C ARG A 169 -3.98 -7.41 1.83
N GLY A 170 -4.97 -8.29 1.87
CA GLY A 170 -6.40 -7.94 1.82
C GLY A 170 -7.03 -8.18 0.45
N VAL A 171 -8.26 -7.71 0.28
CA VAL A 171 -9.03 -7.87 -0.96
C VAL A 171 -8.81 -6.66 -1.84
N ARG A 172 -8.77 -6.87 -3.16
CA ARG A 172 -8.67 -5.76 -4.12
C ARG A 172 -9.94 -4.90 -4.02
N PRO A 173 -9.83 -3.59 -3.72
CA PRO A 173 -10.98 -2.72 -3.55
C PRO A 173 -11.60 -2.35 -4.90
N ALA A 174 -12.73 -1.65 -4.84
CA ALA A 174 -13.19 -0.83 -5.94
C ALA A 174 -12.21 0.33 -6.19
N ALA A 175 -12.31 0.94 -7.38
CA ALA A 175 -11.52 2.12 -7.70
C ALA A 175 -11.89 3.31 -6.79
N VAL A 176 -10.87 3.95 -6.22
CA VAL A 176 -11.00 5.13 -5.38
C VAL A 176 -10.82 6.38 -6.24
N ARG A 177 -11.81 7.29 -6.19
CA ARG A 177 -11.78 8.58 -6.90
C ARG A 177 -11.22 9.65 -5.97
N ILE A 178 -10.21 10.36 -6.44
CA ILE A 178 -9.51 11.41 -5.68
C ILE A 178 -9.79 12.75 -6.34
N ALA A 179 -10.55 13.61 -5.69
CA ALA A 179 -10.78 14.98 -6.18
C ALA A 179 -9.51 15.84 -6.03
N PRO A 180 -9.41 16.99 -6.73
CA PRO A 180 -8.30 17.93 -6.57
C PRO A 180 -8.03 18.28 -5.10
N GLY A 181 -6.77 18.17 -4.68
CA GLY A 181 -6.32 18.44 -3.32
C GLY A 181 -6.72 17.40 -2.27
N GLN A 182 -7.45 16.34 -2.64
CA GLN A 182 -7.80 15.26 -1.72
C GLN A 182 -6.67 14.23 -1.60
N THR A 183 -6.65 13.55 -0.46
CA THR A 183 -5.68 12.50 -0.13
C THR A 183 -6.42 11.20 0.14
N VAL A 184 -5.82 10.11 -0.30
CA VAL A 184 -6.22 8.73 0.04
C VAL A 184 -5.00 8.00 0.59
N GLU A 185 -5.22 6.89 1.28
CA GLU A 185 -4.17 6.21 2.04
C GLU A 185 -4.04 4.74 1.66
N ALA A 186 -2.85 4.17 1.78
CA ALA A 186 -2.63 2.74 1.84
C ALA A 186 -1.73 2.38 3.03
N ASP A 187 -2.05 1.29 3.74
CA ASP A 187 -1.29 0.88 4.91
C ASP A 187 -0.08 0.02 4.56
N LEU A 188 1.12 0.48 4.91
CA LEU A 188 2.31 -0.36 4.98
C LEU A 188 2.41 -1.02 6.34
N HIS A 189 2.78 -2.29 6.38
CA HIS A 189 2.80 -3.07 7.61
C HIS A 189 4.10 -3.84 7.78
N THR A 190 4.57 -3.86 9.02
CA THR A 190 5.62 -4.76 9.49
C THR A 190 5.35 -5.14 10.95
N LEU A 191 6.20 -5.99 11.53
CA LEU A 191 6.10 -6.38 12.92
C LEU A 191 6.99 -5.52 13.81
N ASN A 192 6.61 -5.42 15.08
CA ASN A 192 7.53 -4.95 16.11
C ASN A 192 8.71 -5.94 16.22
N GLN A 193 9.89 -5.41 16.53
CA GLN A 193 11.05 -6.25 16.81
C GLN A 193 10.75 -7.22 17.96
N GLY A 194 11.21 -8.46 17.85
CA GLY A 194 11.02 -9.50 18.86
C GLY A 194 9.72 -10.32 18.72
N VAL A 195 8.76 -9.87 17.91
CA VAL A 195 7.48 -10.61 17.71
C VAL A 195 7.68 -11.92 16.98
N LYS A 196 8.58 -11.93 15.98
CA LYS A 196 8.96 -13.13 15.23
C LYS A 196 10.49 -13.22 15.16
N GLY A 197 11.09 -13.24 16.35
CA GLY A 197 12.53 -13.12 16.53
C GLY A 197 13.04 -11.69 16.42
N ASP A 198 14.35 -11.53 16.59
CA ASP A 198 15.01 -10.22 16.69
C ASP A 198 15.58 -9.71 15.36
N SER A 199 15.48 -10.52 14.30
CA SER A 199 16.00 -10.16 12.98
C SER A 199 15.12 -9.11 12.30
N CYS A 200 15.79 -8.06 11.86
CA CYS A 200 15.21 -7.04 11.01
C CYS A 200 16.10 -6.83 9.78
N TRP A 201 15.49 -6.40 8.69
CA TRP A 201 16.20 -5.99 7.49
C TRP A 201 17.06 -4.76 7.76
N ARG A 202 17.95 -4.47 6.82
CA ARG A 202 18.71 -3.22 6.84
C ARG A 202 17.78 -2.02 6.81
N LYS A 203 18.11 -1.01 7.60
CA LYS A 203 17.41 0.29 7.61
C LYS A 203 17.47 0.95 6.21
N PRO A 204 16.32 1.38 5.65
CA PRO A 204 16.31 2.03 4.34
C PRO A 204 16.86 3.45 4.40
N THR A 205 17.21 3.95 3.22
CA THR A 205 17.47 5.39 2.99
C THR A 205 16.42 5.99 2.06
N LEU A 206 15.80 5.14 1.22
CA LEU A 206 14.75 5.53 0.29
C LEU A 206 13.61 4.50 0.34
N ILE A 207 12.41 4.95 -0.01
CA ILE A 207 11.26 4.10 -0.33
C ILE A 207 10.81 4.41 -1.75
N MET A 208 10.70 3.37 -2.56
CA MET A 208 10.21 3.44 -3.94
C MET A 208 8.80 2.86 -4.00
N VAL A 209 7.89 3.60 -4.62
CA VAL A 209 6.46 3.27 -4.66
C VAL A 209 5.93 3.43 -6.08
N TYR A 210 5.24 2.42 -6.57
CA TYR A 210 4.42 2.47 -7.79
C TYR A 210 2.96 2.68 -7.40
N PRO A 211 2.34 3.83 -7.74
CA PRO A 211 0.92 4.04 -7.47
C PRO A 211 0.05 2.95 -8.13
N PRO A 212 -1.12 2.60 -7.54
CA PRO A 212 -1.99 1.57 -8.09
C PRO A 212 -2.34 1.81 -9.56
N GLY A 213 -1.96 0.85 -10.42
CA GLY A 213 -2.23 0.90 -11.86
C GLY A 213 -1.25 1.75 -12.68
N SER A 214 -0.17 2.26 -12.07
CA SER A 214 0.93 2.92 -12.79
C SER A 214 2.17 2.03 -12.83
N THR A 215 2.93 2.12 -13.92
CA THR A 215 4.26 1.52 -14.08
C THR A 215 5.39 2.49 -13.73
N ASP A 216 5.07 3.75 -13.45
CA ASP A 216 6.04 4.75 -13.03
C ASP A 216 6.14 4.77 -11.51
N SER A 217 7.35 5.02 -11.00
CA SER A 217 7.61 5.04 -9.56
C SER A 217 7.81 6.46 -9.02
N MET A 218 7.41 6.64 -7.77
CA MET A 218 7.75 7.75 -6.90
C MET A 218 8.78 7.29 -5.88
N THR A 219 9.71 8.15 -5.47
CA THR A 219 10.71 7.81 -4.44
C THR A 219 10.79 8.91 -3.39
N LEU A 220 10.84 8.53 -2.11
CA LEU A 220 11.02 9.44 -0.98
C LEU A 220 12.23 9.03 -0.15
N ALA A 221 12.94 10.01 0.38
CA ALA A 221 13.93 9.76 1.42
C ALA A 221 13.22 9.38 2.73
N THR A 222 13.62 8.26 3.31
CA THR A 222 13.07 7.79 4.58
C THR A 222 14.04 6.85 5.29
N SER A 223 13.95 6.87 6.61
CA SER A 223 14.67 5.95 7.49
C SER A 223 13.79 4.82 8.03
N ASN A 224 12.50 4.80 7.65
CA ASN A 224 11.47 3.86 8.10
C ASN A 224 10.58 3.44 6.92
N PRO A 225 9.89 2.29 6.97
CA PRO A 225 9.95 1.27 8.02
C PRO A 225 11.29 0.51 8.05
N VAL A 226 11.68 0.05 9.25
CA VAL A 226 12.63 -1.06 9.37
C VAL A 226 11.79 -2.33 9.46
N VAL A 227 11.93 -3.20 8.46
CA VAL A 227 11.13 -4.43 8.37
C VAL A 227 11.66 -5.48 9.34
N CYS A 228 10.80 -6.04 10.19
CA CYS A 228 11.15 -7.08 11.16
C CYS A 228 10.28 -8.32 10.97
N GLY A 229 10.79 -9.48 11.42
CA GLY A 229 10.07 -10.76 11.36
C GLY A 229 9.78 -11.26 9.94
N ASP A 230 10.52 -10.74 8.96
CA ASP A 230 10.25 -10.94 7.53
C ASP A 230 8.79 -10.63 7.16
N THR A 231 8.16 -9.63 7.78
CA THR A 231 6.80 -9.21 7.41
C THR A 231 6.87 -7.83 6.81
N PHE A 232 6.55 -7.74 5.52
CA PHE A 232 6.44 -6.49 4.81
C PHE A 232 5.29 -6.58 3.82
N ASP A 233 4.17 -5.96 4.19
CA ASP A 233 2.94 -6.03 3.44
C ASP A 233 2.37 -4.65 3.18
N VAL A 234 1.53 -4.53 2.15
CA VAL A 234 0.82 -3.31 1.80
C VAL A 234 -0.66 -3.59 1.56
N GLY A 235 -1.50 -2.74 2.16
CA GLY A 235 -2.94 -2.72 1.96
C GLY A 235 -3.33 -2.02 0.66
N PRO A 236 -4.61 -2.10 0.27
CA PRO A 236 -5.10 -1.36 -0.86
C PRO A 236 -5.27 0.14 -0.54
N VAL A 237 -5.40 0.97 -1.57
CA VAL A 237 -5.80 2.37 -1.37
C VAL A 237 -7.26 2.45 -0.90
N HIS A 238 -7.54 3.37 0.03
CA HIS A 238 -8.87 3.59 0.60
C HIS A 238 -9.15 5.08 0.88
#